data_AF-A0A3N5Y8Z3-F1
#
_entry.id   AF-A0A3N5Y8Z3-F1
#
_cell.length_a   1.000
_cell.length_b   1.000
_cell.length_c   1.000
_cell.angle_alpha   90.00
_cell.angle_beta   90.00
_cell.angle_gamma   90.00
#
_symmetry.space_group_name_H-M   'P 1'
#
loop_
_entity.id
_entity.type
_entity.pdbx_description
1 polymer ?
#
loop_
_entity_poly.entity_id
_entity_poly.type
_entity_poly.pdbx_seq_one_letter_code
_entity_poly.pdbx_strand_id
1 'polypeptide(L)'
;MQTAAMWVIGVAGLLEVAAAWWMVRALRAHQQLDGRVAHLADALSLLTETTEAGFKAAAAEIGRLADAAPRAGAAPRAAANRRVATARGRGRSVEQIAADEGMAVGEVGLRLRLHEAARAGQPCPKAERPKRRRTAAAAAQA
;
A
#
# COMPACT_ATOMS: atom_id res chain seq x y z
N MET A 1 51.48 -13.56 65.56
CA MET A 1 51.73 -13.72 64.10
C MET A 1 50.86 -14.79 63.46
N GLN A 2 50.70 -15.98 64.06
CA GLN A 2 49.87 -17.07 63.49
C GLN A 2 48.39 -16.74 63.27
N THR A 3 47.76 -15.96 64.16
CA THR A 3 46.35 -15.55 64.02
C THR A 3 46.11 -14.67 62.78
N ALA A 4 47.02 -13.73 62.49
CA ALA A 4 46.91 -12.87 61.32
C ALA A 4 46.99 -13.66 60.00
N ALA A 5 47.85 -14.68 59.93
CA ALA A 5 47.96 -15.53 58.75
C ALA A 5 46.67 -16.33 58.49
N MET A 6 46.02 -16.86 59.53
CA MET A 6 44.74 -17.57 59.39
C MET A 6 43.63 -16.67 58.87
N TRP A 7 43.56 -15.41 59.34
CA TRP A 7 42.59 -14.45 58.84
C TRP A 7 42.80 -14.10 57.38
N VAL A 8 44.05 -13.90 56.94
CA VAL A 8 44.37 -13.59 55.54
C VAL A 8 43.95 -14.73 54.62
N ILE A 9 44.27 -15.98 54.98
CA ILE A 9 43.87 -17.16 54.19
C ILE A 9 42.35 -17.30 54.15
N GLY A 10 41.67 -17.09 55.29
CA GLY A 10 40.21 -17.14 55.36
C GLY A 10 39.54 -16.10 54.46
N VAL A 11 40.03 -14.86 54.48
CA VAL A 11 39.50 -13.78 53.63
C VAL A 11 39.78 -14.05 52.15
N ALA A 12 41.00 -14.51 51.80
CA ALA A 12 41.34 -14.85 50.42
C ALA A 12 40.43 -15.96 49.88
N GLY A 13 40.22 -17.03 50.64
CA GLY A 13 39.30 -18.11 50.26
C GLY A 13 37.85 -17.63 50.11
N LEU A 14 37.39 -16.74 51.01
CA LEU A 14 36.04 -16.15 50.89
C LEU A 14 35.90 -15.32 49.61
N LEU A 15 36.96 -14.59 49.24
CA LEU A 15 36.99 -13.76 48.04
C LEU A 15 36.92 -14.62 46.78
N GLU A 16 37.68 -15.72 46.73
CA GLU A 16 37.67 -16.66 45.61
C GLU A 16 36.29 -17.31 45.43
N VAL A 17 35.67 -17.76 46.54
CA VAL A 17 34.32 -18.34 46.50
C VAL A 17 33.29 -17.31 46.04
N ALA A 18 33.37 -16.08 46.52
CA ALA A 18 32.48 -15.00 46.09
C ALA A 18 32.65 -14.66 44.60
N ALA A 19 33.89 -14.60 44.11
CA ALA A 19 34.20 -14.36 42.71
C ALA A 19 33.68 -15.49 41.80
N ALA A 20 33.92 -16.74 42.18
CA ALA A 20 33.40 -17.90 41.46
C ALA A 20 31.87 -17.91 41.41
N TRP A 21 31.22 -17.59 42.54
CA TRP A 21 29.76 -17.51 42.60
C TRP A 21 29.19 -16.40 41.72
N TRP A 22 29.82 -15.22 41.72
CA TRP A 22 29.44 -14.11 40.85
C TRP A 22 29.60 -14.47 39.37
N MET A 23 30.70 -15.11 38.99
CA MET A 23 30.96 -15.57 37.62
C MET A 23 29.89 -16.57 37.15
N VAL A 24 29.54 -17.56 37.98
CA VAL A 24 28.47 -18.52 37.66
C VAL A 24 27.12 -17.82 37.49
N ARG A 25 26.82 -16.83 38.34
CA ARG A 25 25.59 -16.05 38.24
C ARG A 25 25.53 -15.21 36.96
N ALA A 26 26.64 -14.59 36.58
CA ALA A 26 26.77 -13.84 35.32
C ALA A 26 26.60 -14.77 34.10
N LEU A 27 27.22 -15.94 34.12
CA LEU A 27 27.14 -16.92 33.04
C LEU A 27 25.70 -17.43 32.84
N ARG A 28 24.99 -17.70 33.95
CA ARG A 28 23.57 -18.09 33.91
C ARG A 28 22.68 -16.98 33.35
N ALA A 29 22.97 -15.72 33.67
CA ALA A 29 22.23 -14.59 33.12
C ALA A 29 22.43 -14.47 31.60
N HIS A 30 23.65 -14.68 31.11
CA HIS A 30 23.93 -14.72 29.67
C HIS A 30 23.19 -15.85 28.96
N GLN A 31 23.19 -17.06 29.51
CA GLN A 31 22.47 -18.20 28.93
C GLN A 31 20.96 -17.95 28.79
N GLN A 32 20.35 -17.24 29.75
CA GLN A 32 18.95 -16.85 29.65
C GLN A 32 18.69 -15.82 28.55
N LEU A 33 19.64 -14.90 28.31
CA LEU A 33 19.55 -13.92 27.23
C LEU A 33 19.70 -14.61 25.86
N ASP A 34 20.66 -15.52 25.71
CA ASP A 34 20.84 -16.28 24.47
C ASP A 34 19.60 -17.08 24.11
N GLY A 35 18.96 -17.74 25.09
CA GLY A 35 17.70 -18.45 24.86
C GLY A 35 16.56 -17.52 24.39
N ARG A 36 16.47 -16.30 24.94
CA ARG A 36 15.48 -15.31 24.52
C ARG A 36 15.75 -14.77 23.12
N VAL A 37 17.02 -14.52 22.78
CA VAL A 37 17.43 -14.06 21.45
C VAL A 37 17.15 -15.14 20.41
N ALA A 38 17.47 -16.41 20.71
CA ALA A 38 17.15 -17.54 19.84
C ALA A 38 15.63 -17.66 19.61
N HIS A 39 14.83 -17.53 20.67
CA HIS A 39 13.37 -17.58 20.54
C HIS A 39 12.79 -16.39 19.77
N LEU A 40 13.35 -15.19 19.94
CA LEU A 40 12.97 -14.01 19.16
C LEU A 40 13.31 -14.19 17.68
N ALA A 41 14.49 -14.72 17.37
CA ALA A 41 14.91 -14.99 16.00
C ALA A 41 13.98 -16.00 15.31
N ASP A 42 13.59 -17.05 16.03
CA ASP A 42 12.64 -18.06 15.55
C ASP A 42 11.24 -17.45 15.30
N ALA A 43 10.74 -16.65 16.24
CA ALA A 43 9.47 -15.94 16.08
C ALA A 43 9.49 -14.94 14.91
N LEU A 44 10.61 -14.24 14.70
CA LEU A 44 10.80 -13.35 13.55
C LEU A 44 10.85 -14.12 12.24
N SER A 45 11.51 -15.28 12.20
CA SER A 45 11.52 -16.15 11.03
C SER A 45 10.10 -16.54 10.63
N LEU A 46 9.30 -16.99 11.61
CA LEU A 46 7.90 -17.38 11.37
C LEU A 46 7.05 -16.19 10.90
N LEU A 47 7.25 -15.00 11.47
CA LEU A 47 6.56 -13.78 11.04
C LEU A 47 6.97 -13.38 9.62
N THR A 48 8.24 -13.52 9.27
CA THR A 48 8.74 -13.26 7.92
C THR A 48 8.16 -14.24 6.91
N GLU A 49 8.14 -15.54 7.22
CA GLU A 49 7.55 -16.57 6.34
C GLU A 49 6.04 -16.33 6.12
N THR A 50 5.30 -16.01 7.18
CA THR A 50 3.86 -15.72 7.08
C THR A 50 3.57 -14.41 6.34
N THR A 51 4.38 -13.37 6.56
CA THR A 51 4.24 -12.12 5.80
C THR A 51 4.64 -12.29 4.33
N GLU A 52 5.68 -13.07 4.02
CA GLU A 52 6.05 -13.41 2.64
C GLU A 52 4.92 -14.16 1.94
N ALA A 53 4.34 -15.17 2.60
CA ALA A 53 3.20 -15.93 2.07
C ALA A 53 1.97 -15.01 1.84
N GLY A 54 1.68 -14.12 2.80
CA GLY A 54 0.59 -13.14 2.70
C GLY A 54 0.80 -12.16 1.54
N PHE A 55 2.01 -11.63 1.37
CA PHE A 55 2.34 -10.73 0.26
C PHE A 55 2.28 -11.45 -1.09
N LYS A 56 2.78 -12.69 -1.19
CA LYS A 56 2.64 -13.51 -2.40
C LYS A 56 1.17 -13.74 -2.77
N ALA A 57 0.33 -14.06 -1.79
CA ALA A 57 -1.10 -14.24 -2.01
C ALA A 57 -1.79 -12.94 -2.47
N ALA A 58 -1.46 -11.81 -1.83
CA ALA A 58 -1.98 -10.51 -2.23
C ALA A 58 -1.53 -10.11 -3.64
N ALA A 59 -0.25 -10.31 -3.97
CA ALA A 59 0.28 -10.05 -5.31
C ALA A 59 -0.38 -10.93 -6.37
N ALA A 60 -0.60 -12.21 -6.08
CA ALA A 60 -1.31 -13.13 -6.97
C ALA A 60 -2.75 -12.68 -7.20
N GLU A 61 -3.44 -12.22 -6.16
CA GLU A 61 -4.82 -11.73 -6.27
C GLU A 61 -4.91 -10.41 -7.02
N ILE A 62 -3.96 -9.49 -6.82
CA ILE A 62 -3.85 -8.26 -7.61
C ILE A 62 -3.60 -8.59 -9.08
N GLY A 63 -2.69 -9.53 -9.38
CA GLY A 63 -2.46 -10.02 -10.73
C GLY A 63 -3.72 -10.63 -11.34
N ARG A 64 -4.43 -11.47 -10.59
CA ARG A 64 -5.71 -12.06 -11.00
C ARG A 64 -6.75 -10.98 -11.29
N LEU A 65 -6.87 -9.94 -10.46
CA LEU A 65 -7.80 -8.83 -10.68
C LEU A 65 -7.39 -7.95 -11.88
N ALA A 66 -6.08 -7.76 -12.08
CA ALA A 66 -5.53 -7.02 -13.22
C ALA A 66 -5.75 -7.77 -14.54
N ASP A 67 -5.62 -9.09 -14.55
CA ASP A 67 -5.86 -9.94 -15.72
C ASP A 67 -7.34 -10.27 -15.93
N ALA A 68 -8.13 -10.33 -14.85
CA ALA A 68 -9.59 -10.41 -14.91
C ALA A 68 -10.25 -9.07 -15.25
N ALA A 69 -9.47 -7.99 -15.38
CA ALA A 69 -9.96 -6.80 -16.06
C ALA A 69 -10.33 -7.21 -17.50
N PRO A 70 -11.61 -7.09 -17.91
CA PRO A 70 -11.98 -7.53 -19.23
C PRO A 70 -11.23 -6.65 -20.26
N ARG A 71 -10.28 -7.25 -20.98
CA ARG A 71 -9.75 -6.73 -22.27
C ARG A 71 -10.80 -6.82 -23.39
N ALA A 72 -12.09 -6.77 -23.04
CA ALA A 72 -13.21 -6.88 -23.95
C ALA A 72 -14.17 -5.71 -23.75
N GLY A 73 -14.16 -4.76 -24.69
CA GLY A 73 -15.25 -3.82 -24.94
C GLY A 73 -15.40 -2.65 -23.96
N ALA A 74 -14.76 -1.52 -24.26
CA ALA A 74 -14.95 -0.23 -23.58
C ALA A 74 -16.37 0.39 -23.72
N ALA A 75 -17.32 -0.31 -24.33
CA ALA A 75 -18.64 0.23 -24.67
C ALA A 75 -19.63 0.34 -23.48
N PRO A 76 -19.74 -0.62 -22.53
CA PRO A 76 -20.76 -0.53 -21.46
C PRO A 76 -20.39 0.47 -20.36
N ARG A 77 -19.10 0.59 -20.01
CA ARG A 77 -18.61 1.45 -18.92
C ARG A 77 -18.62 2.94 -19.29
N ALA A 78 -18.30 3.28 -20.54
CA ALA A 78 -18.37 4.65 -21.04
C ALA A 78 -19.82 5.18 -21.05
N ALA A 79 -20.79 4.33 -21.41
CA ALA A 79 -22.21 4.67 -21.38
C ALA A 79 -22.70 4.94 -19.96
N ALA A 80 -22.33 4.08 -18.98
CA ALA A 80 -22.69 4.26 -17.59
C ALA A 80 -22.08 5.54 -16.98
N ASN A 81 -20.79 5.82 -17.25
CA ASN A 81 -20.15 7.05 -16.78
C ASN A 81 -20.82 8.32 -17.34
N ARG A 82 -21.21 8.29 -18.61
CA ARG A 82 -21.93 9.41 -19.24
C ARG A 82 -23.34 9.59 -18.65
N ARG A 83 -24.06 8.50 -18.34
CA ARG A 83 -25.37 8.56 -17.70
C ARG A 83 -25.29 9.17 -16.29
N VAL A 84 -24.34 8.71 -15.47
CA VAL A 84 -24.08 9.25 -14.12
C VAL A 84 -23.73 10.74 -14.18
N ALA A 85 -22.82 11.14 -15.07
CA ALA A 85 -22.45 12.55 -15.23
C ALA A 85 -23.62 13.42 -15.72
N THR A 86 -24.46 12.90 -16.62
CA THR A 86 -25.65 13.60 -17.12
C THR A 86 -26.73 13.72 -16.04
N ALA A 87 -26.96 12.67 -15.25
CA ALA A 87 -27.91 12.68 -14.14
C ALA A 87 -27.49 13.68 -13.05
N ARG A 88 -26.19 13.77 -12.75
CA ARG A 88 -25.64 14.80 -11.86
C ARG A 88 -25.81 16.20 -12.45
N GLY A 89 -25.56 16.39 -13.75
CA GLY A 89 -25.79 17.65 -14.46
C GLY A 89 -27.27 18.08 -14.49
N ARG A 90 -28.20 17.15 -14.30
CA ARG A 90 -29.64 17.41 -14.14
C ARG A 90 -30.07 17.68 -12.69
N GLY A 91 -29.12 17.80 -11.76
CA GLY A 91 -29.38 18.16 -10.36
C GLY A 91 -29.78 17.00 -9.45
N ARG A 92 -29.66 15.73 -9.88
CA ARG A 92 -29.96 14.59 -9.01
C ARG A 92 -28.92 14.41 -7.89
N SER A 93 -29.38 13.93 -6.74
CA SER A 93 -28.51 13.59 -5.61
C SER A 93 -27.71 12.31 -5.91
N VAL A 94 -26.59 12.13 -5.20
CA VAL A 94 -25.69 10.98 -5.43
C VAL A 94 -26.39 9.68 -5.01
N GLU A 95 -27.20 9.74 -3.96
CA GLU A 95 -27.98 8.66 -3.39
C GLU A 95 -29.07 8.20 -4.38
N GLN A 96 -29.73 9.15 -5.05
CA GLN A 96 -30.76 8.85 -6.04
C GLN A 96 -30.14 8.20 -7.30
N ILE A 97 -28.98 8.69 -7.74
CA ILE A 97 -28.27 8.10 -8.88
C ILE A 97 -27.78 6.68 -8.54
N ALA A 98 -27.31 6.47 -7.31
CA ALA A 98 -26.89 5.15 -6.83
C ALA A 98 -28.05 4.14 -6.83
N ALA A 99 -29.23 4.57 -6.37
CA ALA A 99 -30.45 3.75 -6.41
C ALA A 99 -30.91 3.44 -7.85
N ASP A 100 -30.96 4.45 -8.73
CA ASP A 100 -31.43 4.31 -10.12
C ASP A 100 -30.52 3.41 -10.96
N GLU A 101 -29.20 3.48 -10.73
CA GLU A 101 -28.20 2.74 -11.51
C GLU A 101 -27.77 1.42 -10.84
N GLY A 102 -28.30 1.09 -9.65
CA GLY A 102 -27.95 -0.12 -8.90
C GLY A 102 -26.49 -0.15 -8.44
N MET A 103 -25.93 1.00 -8.05
CA MET A 103 -24.52 1.16 -7.68
C MET A 103 -24.38 1.60 -6.22
N ALA A 104 -23.19 1.37 -5.64
CA ALA A 104 -22.86 1.92 -4.32
C ALA A 104 -22.65 3.45 -4.40
N VAL A 105 -23.04 4.18 -3.36
CA VAL A 105 -22.87 5.66 -3.27
C VAL A 105 -21.42 6.08 -3.50
N GLY A 106 -20.46 5.33 -2.93
CA GLY A 106 -19.03 5.59 -3.10
C GLY A 106 -18.53 5.43 -4.54
N GLU A 107 -19.09 4.47 -5.28
CA GLU A 107 -18.77 4.24 -6.71
C GLU A 107 -19.27 5.39 -7.58
N VAL A 108 -20.47 5.91 -7.31
CA VAL A 108 -20.99 7.11 -8.00
C VAL A 108 -20.09 8.32 -7.74
N GLY A 109 -19.67 8.52 -6.48
CA GLY A 109 -18.74 9.59 -6.10
C GLY A 109 -17.39 9.49 -6.81
N LEU A 110 -16.82 8.29 -6.89
CA LEU A 110 -15.56 8.04 -7.61
C LEU A 110 -15.68 8.36 -9.09
N ARG A 111 -16.76 7.91 -9.74
CA ARG A 111 -16.99 8.17 -11.18
C ARG A 111 -17.15 9.65 -11.49
N LEU A 112 -17.80 10.41 -10.62
CA LEU A 112 -17.94 11.86 -10.78
C LEU A 112 -16.58 12.56 -10.70
N ARG A 113 -15.74 12.20 -9.71
CA ARG A 113 -14.39 12.77 -9.56
C ARG A 113 -13.48 12.44 -10.75
N LEU A 114 -13.55 11.21 -11.25
CA LEU A 114 -12.79 10.79 -12.43
C LEU A 114 -13.25 11.52 -13.70
N HIS A 115 -14.56 11.74 -13.86
CA HIS A 115 -15.11 12.51 -14.97
C HIS A 115 -14.72 14.00 -14.90
N GLU A 116 -14.67 14.58 -13.71
CA GLU A 116 -14.20 15.96 -13.49
C GLU A 116 -12.70 16.10 -13.78
N ALA A 117 -11.87 15.19 -13.28
CA ALA A 117 -10.44 15.14 -13.58
C ALA A 117 -10.16 14.98 -15.09
N ALA A 118 -10.95 14.15 -15.78
CA ALA A 118 -10.85 13.98 -17.24
C ALA A 118 -11.21 15.26 -18.03
N ARG A 119 -12.15 16.08 -17.51
CA ARG A 119 -12.49 17.38 -18.10
C ARG A 119 -11.44 18.44 -17.80
N ALA A 120 -10.88 18.46 -16.59
CA ALA A 120 -9.83 19.40 -16.20
C ALA A 120 -8.55 19.22 -17.04
N GLY A 121 -8.25 17.98 -17.45
CA GLY A 121 -7.11 17.67 -18.31
C GLY A 121 -7.36 17.83 -19.82
N GLN A 122 -8.56 18.23 -20.26
CA GLN A 122 -8.89 18.29 -21.69
C GLN A 122 -8.58 19.68 -22.26
N PRO A 123 -7.55 19.83 -23.14
CA PRO A 123 -7.25 21.12 -23.75
C PRO A 123 -8.42 21.59 -24.62
N CYS A 124 -8.83 22.84 -24.45
CA CYS A 124 -9.99 23.44 -25.11
C CYS A 124 -9.85 23.38 -26.65
N PRO A 125 -10.72 22.67 -27.38
CA PRO A 125 -10.66 22.63 -28.84
C PRO A 125 -11.41 23.84 -29.41
N LYS A 126 -10.81 25.04 -29.34
CA LYS A 126 -11.37 26.22 -30.01
C LYS A 126 -10.35 27.33 -30.32
N ALA A 127 -9.53 27.08 -31.32
CA ALA A 127 -8.99 28.03 -32.31
C ALA A 127 -8.06 27.16 -33.17
N GLU A 128 -8.40 26.70 -34.37
CA GLU A 128 -8.35 27.50 -35.58
C GLU A 128 -8.75 26.55 -36.74
N ARG A 129 -9.87 26.81 -37.41
CA ARG A 129 -10.14 26.25 -38.74
C ARG A 129 -10.29 27.43 -39.69
N PRO A 130 -9.24 27.83 -40.42
CA PRO A 130 -9.39 28.83 -41.46
C PRO A 130 -10.24 28.23 -42.56
N LYS A 131 -11.42 28.83 -42.72
CA LYS A 131 -12.42 28.57 -43.76
C LYS A 131 -11.75 28.84 -45.11
N ARG A 132 -11.20 27.78 -45.74
CA ARG A 132 -10.72 27.82 -47.13
C ARG A 132 -11.91 28.18 -48.01
N ARG A 133 -12.09 29.48 -48.25
CA ARG A 133 -12.97 30.03 -49.27
C ARG A 133 -12.51 29.43 -50.60
N ARG A 134 -13.23 28.41 -51.05
CA ARG A 134 -13.38 28.10 -52.48
C ARG A 134 -14.19 29.25 -53.06
N THR A 135 -13.53 30.32 -53.46
CA THR A 135 -14.09 31.22 -54.48
C THR A 135 -13.80 30.59 -55.83
N ALA A 136 -14.87 30.11 -56.45
CA ALA A 136 -14.96 29.91 -57.87
C ALA A 136 -14.73 31.26 -58.57
N ALA A 137 -13.77 31.28 -59.47
CA ALA A 137 -13.70 32.11 -60.67
C ALA A 137 -12.87 31.24 -61.63
N ALA A 138 -13.42 30.48 -62.59
CA ALA A 138 -14.42 30.82 -63.59
C ALA A 138 -14.11 32.16 -64.28
N ALA A 139 -13.72 32.05 -65.55
CA ALA A 139 -13.54 33.09 -66.57
C ALA A 139 -12.18 33.84 -66.65
N ALA A 140 -11.30 33.37 -67.54
CA ALA A 140 -10.71 34.13 -68.64
C ALA A 140 -9.82 33.18 -69.49
N GLN A 141 -10.33 32.71 -70.64
CA GLN A 141 -9.88 33.06 -72.00
C GLN A 141 -8.62 32.25 -72.39
N ALA A 142 -8.71 31.24 -73.27
CA ALA A 142 -9.11 31.31 -74.69
C ALA A 142 -8.20 32.26 -75.48
#